data_AF-A0A2V2Q833-F1
#
_entry.id   AF-A0A2V2Q833-F1
#
_cell.length_a   1.000
_cell.length_b   1.000
_cell.length_c   1.000
_cell.angle_alpha   90.00
_cell.angle_beta   90.00
_cell.angle_gamma   90.00
#
_symmetry.space_group_name_H-M   'P 1'
#
loop_
_entity.id
_entity.type
_entity.pdbx_description
1 polymer ?
#
loop_
_entity_poly.entity_id
_entity_poly.type
_entity_poly.pdbx_seq_one_letter_code
_entity_poly.pdbx_strand_id
1 'polypeptide(L)' 'MNASEYDVVVIGAGPVGENVADRARAAGLATAVVESELIGGECSYWACMPSKALLRPVVARADARRVPGL' A
#
# COMPACT_ATOMS: atom_id res chain seq x y z
N MET A 1 31.80 -9.88 -2.78
CA MET A 1 30.35 -9.61 -2.85
C MET A 1 29.83 -10.41 -4.03
N ASN A 2 28.95 -11.37 -3.81
CA ASN A 2 28.36 -12.14 -4.90
C ASN A 2 27.16 -11.37 -5.44
N ALA A 3 27.12 -11.19 -6.76
CA ALA A 3 25.95 -10.63 -7.43
C ALA A 3 24.86 -11.70 -7.50
N SER A 4 23.65 -11.35 -7.07
CA SER A 4 22.45 -12.16 -7.27
C SER A 4 21.78 -11.70 -8.56
N GLU A 5 21.47 -12.61 -9.47
CA GLU A 5 20.70 -12.31 -10.67
C GLU A 5 19.20 -12.43 -10.40
N TYR A 6 18.44 -11.48 -10.93
CA TYR A 6 16.97 -11.44 -10.85
C TYR A 6 16.42 -11.08 -12.23
N ASP A 7 15.32 -11.68 -12.61
CA ASP A 7 14.61 -11.37 -13.85
C ASP A 7 13.92 -9.99 -13.77
N VAL A 8 13.45 -9.61 -12.57
CA VAL A 8 12.75 -8.35 -12.31
C VAL A 8 13.23 -7.73 -11.01
N VAL A 9 13.55 -6.44 -11.05
CA VAL A 9 13.84 -5.64 -9.85
C VAL A 9 12.85 -4.49 -9.78
N VAL A 10 12.03 -4.47 -8.73
CA VAL A 10 11.05 -3.41 -8.47
C VAL A 10 11.63 -2.43 -7.46
N ILE A 11 11.68 -1.14 -7.82
CA ILE A 11 12.16 -0.07 -6.93
C ILE A 11 10.95 0.67 -6.38
N GLY A 12 10.82 0.65 -5.06
CA GLY A 12 9.66 1.13 -4.30
C GLY A 12 8.64 0.03 -4.05
N ALA A 13 8.24 -0.12 -2.79
CA ALA A 13 7.20 -1.06 -2.34
C ALA A 13 5.88 -0.35 -2.02
N GLY A 14 5.53 0.69 -2.78
CA GLY A 14 4.18 1.27 -2.77
C GLY A 14 3.15 0.33 -3.42
N PRO A 15 1.86 0.74 -3.47
CA PRO A 15 0.77 -0.14 -3.93
C PRO A 15 1.00 -0.74 -5.32
N VAL A 16 1.59 0.04 -6.23
CA VAL A 16 1.93 -0.40 -7.58
C VAL A 16 3.14 -1.34 -7.55
N GLY A 17 4.17 -1.02 -6.77
CA GLY A 17 5.38 -1.84 -6.65
C GLY A 17 5.07 -3.23 -6.10
N GLU A 18 4.24 -3.31 -5.07
CA GLU A 18 3.74 -4.58 -4.53
C GLU A 18 2.95 -5.37 -5.58
N ASN A 19 2.08 -4.71 -6.35
CA ASN A 19 1.31 -5.36 -7.41
C ASN A 19 2.19 -5.89 -8.56
N VAL A 20 3.23 -5.15 -8.95
CA VAL A 20 4.18 -5.58 -9.98
C VAL A 20 5.00 -6.75 -9.46
N ALA A 21 5.48 -6.68 -8.22
CA ALA A 21 6.27 -7.74 -7.61
C ALA A 21 5.47 -9.05 -7.50
N ASP A 22 4.22 -8.96 -7.05
CA ASP A 22 3.33 -10.12 -6.93
C ASP A 22 3.05 -10.75 -8.30
N ARG A 23 2.75 -9.94 -9.33
CA ARG A 23 2.54 -10.43 -10.70
C ARG A 23 3.79 -11.07 -11.29
N ALA A 24 4.96 -10.45 -11.15
CA ALA A 24 6.22 -10.99 -11.67
C ALA A 24 6.54 -12.34 -11.01
N ARG A 25 6.38 -12.42 -9.68
CA ARG A 25 6.53 -13.66 -8.94
C ARG A 25 5.52 -14.74 -9.36
N ALA A 26 4.25 -14.36 -9.56
CA ALA A 26 3.20 -15.28 -10.01
C ALA A 26 3.46 -15.83 -11.43
N ALA A 27 4.17 -15.08 -12.27
CA ALA A 27 4.64 -15.52 -13.58
C ALA A 27 5.89 -16.43 -13.51
N GLY A 28 6.40 -16.75 -12.31
CA GLY A 28 7.57 -17.61 -12.11
C GLY A 28 8.92 -16.91 -12.22
N LEU A 29 8.93 -15.57 -12.30
CA LEU A 29 10.16 -14.78 -12.44
C LEU A 29 10.84 -14.55 -11.09
N ALA A 30 12.16 -14.68 -11.05
CA ALA A 30 12.97 -14.29 -9.90
C ALA A 30 12.87 -12.78 -9.71
N THR A 31 12.15 -12.36 -8.67
CA THR A 31 11.78 -10.96 -8.47
C THR A 31 12.38 -10.44 -7.17
N ALA A 32 13.05 -9.29 -7.23
CA ALA A 32 13.53 -8.53 -6.07
C ALA A 32 12.72 -7.23 -5.92
N VAL A 33 12.45 -6.84 -4.68
CA VAL A 33 11.85 -5.54 -4.35
C VAL A 33 12.82 -4.78 -3.46
N VAL A 34 13.06 -3.50 -3.76
CA VAL A 34 13.90 -2.61 -2.97
C VAL A 34 13.06 -1.44 -2.49
N GLU A 35 12.93 -1.31 -1.17
CA GLU A 35 12.26 -0.19 -0.51
C GLU A 35 13.19 0.39 0.55
N SER A 36 13.25 1.72 0.60
CA SER A 36 14.05 2.48 1.54
C SER A 36 13.38 2.66 2.91
N GLU A 37 12.05 2.61 2.95
CA GLU A 37 11.25 2.89 4.13
C GLU A 37 10.27 1.73 4.43
N LEU A 38 8.95 1.97 4.40
CA LEU A 38 7.92 1.01 4.79
C LEU A 38 7.21 0.39 3.58
N ILE A 39 7.05 -0.94 3.62
CA ILE A 39 6.31 -1.73 2.61
C ILE A 39 4.83 -1.37 2.67
N GLY A 40 4.29 -0.89 1.54
CA GLY A 40 2.96 -0.31 1.38
C GLY A 40 3.01 1.15 0.90
N GLY A 41 4.18 1.80 1.04
CA GLY A 41 4.45 3.15 0.56
C GLY A 41 3.52 4.22 1.14
N GLU A 42 3.40 5.35 0.43
CA GLU A 42 2.66 6.51 0.93
C GLU A 42 1.20 6.19 1.27
N CYS A 43 0.52 5.37 0.46
CA CYS A 43 -0.91 5.11 0.60
C CYS A 43 -1.24 4.56 1.99
N SER A 44 -0.40 3.66 2.49
CA SER A 44 -0.59 2.97 3.77
C SER A 44 -0.15 3.81 4.97
N TYR A 45 0.92 4.59 4.85
CA TYR A 45 1.55 5.25 6.01
C TYR A 45 1.40 6.77 6.06
N TRP A 46 1.26 7.42 4.90
CA TRP A 46 1.38 8.88 4.81
C TRP A 46 0.23 9.56 4.05
N ALA A 47 -0.62 8.82 3.34
CA ALA A 47 -1.64 9.36 2.45
C ALA A 47 -3.03 8.77 2.74
N CYS A 48 -3.51 7.86 1.90
CA CYS A 48 -4.91 7.43 1.84
C CYS A 48 -5.40 6.84 3.17
N MET A 49 -4.71 5.82 3.70
CA MET A 49 -5.15 5.08 4.87
C MET A 49 -5.19 5.97 6.12
N PRO A 50 -4.14 6.74 6.49
CA PRO A 50 -4.21 7.67 7.60
C PRO A 50 -5.27 8.76 7.39
N SER A 51 -5.38 9.31 6.18
CA SER A 51 -6.36 10.35 5.87
C SER A 51 -7.80 9.84 6.07
N LYS A 52 -8.12 8.63 5.59
CA LYS A 52 -9.45 8.05 5.78
C LYS A 52 -9.71 7.64 7.23
N ALA A 53 -8.70 7.16 7.95
CA ALA A 53 -8.81 6.89 9.38
C ALA A 53 -9.18 8.17 10.17
N LEU A 54 -8.54 9.30 9.88
CA LEU A 54 -8.83 10.59 10.51
C LEU A 54 -10.21 11.16 10.12
N LEU A 55 -10.66 10.93 8.89
CA LEU A 55 -11.98 11.41 8.42
C LEU A 55 -13.14 10.56 8.96
N ARG A 56 -12.91 9.28 9.30
CA ARG A 56 -13.96 8.32 9.67
C ARG A 56 -14.85 8.77 10.83
N PRO A 57 -14.34 9.33 11.94
CA PRO A 57 -15.19 9.79 13.05
C PRO A 57 -16.14 10.92 12.67
N VAL A 58 -15.68 11.86 11.82
CA VAL A 58 -16.48 12.99 11.36
C VAL A 58 -17.62 12.50 10.47
N VAL A 59 -17.32 11.59 9.53
CA VAL A 59 -18.34 10.96 8.68
C VAL A 59 -19.33 10.18 9.54
N ALA A 60 -18.86 9.37 10.49
CA ALA A 60 -19.73 8.61 11.39
C ALA A 60 -20.69 9.52 12.20
N ARG A 61 -20.17 10.64 12.74
CA ARG A 61 -20.97 11.62 13.48
C ARG A 61 -22.00 12.30 12.58
N ALA A 62 -21.62 12.66 11.35
CA ALA A 62 -22.52 13.29 10.39
C ALA A 62 -23.66 12.35 9.98
N ASP A 63 -23.35 11.07 9.75
CA ASP A 63 -24.34 10.05 9.41
C ASP A 63 -25.31 9.81 10.58
N ALA A 64 -24.81 9.71 11.81
CA ALA A 64 -25.64 9.55 13.00
C ALA A 64 -26.67 10.67 13.15
N ARG A 65 -26.28 11.94 12.88
CA ARG A 65 -27.19 13.10 12.94
C ARG A 65 -28.32 13.06 11.90
N ARG A 66 -28.21 12.23 10.86
CA ARG A 66 -29.25 12.10 9.83
C ARG A 66 -30.31 11.07 10.17
N VAL A 67 -30.17 10.32 11.27
CA VAL A 67 -31.14 9.33 11.73
C VAL A 67 -32.05 9.95 12.80
N PRO A 68 -33.35 10.16 12.53
CA PRO A 68 -34.26 10.68 13.53
C PRO A 68 -34.38 9.74 14.73
N GLY A 69 -34.26 10.28 15.95
CA GLY A 69 -34.40 9.51 17.20
C GLY A 69 -33.09 8.94 17.77
N LEU A 70 -31.95 9.18 17.10
CA LEU A 70 -30.60 9.04 17.67
C LEU A 70 -30.03 10.40 18.10
#